data_AF-V5I821-F1
#
_entry.id   AF-V5I821-F1
#
_cell.length_a   1.000
_cell.length_b   1.000
_cell.length_c   1.000
_cell.angle_alpha   90.00
_cell.angle_beta   90.00
_cell.angle_gamma   90.00
#
_symmetry.space_group_name_H-M   'P 1'
#
loop_
_entity.id
_entity.type
_entity.pdbx_description
1 polymer ?
#
loop_
_entity_poly.entity_id
_entity_poly.type
_entity_poly.pdbx_seq_one_letter_code
_entity_poly.pdbx_strand_id
1 'polypeptide(L)'
;FHALSFAYKALFPEDYADLIKGTINIFLNFTNRDGFANAVKVINDFAMDSLQPGIDDAVIEKFRRYVENHTELFRDSLTCKTKYSVITHGDCRSNNMMFKYSEDRKLIDIRF
;
A
#
# COMPACT_ATOMS: atom_id res chain seq x y z
N PHE A 1 7.47 14.16 -4.62
CA PHE A 1 7.67 13.14 -5.68
C PHE A 1 6.34 12.71 -6.33
N HIS A 2 5.28 12.34 -5.58
CA HIS A 2 3.98 11.94 -6.14
C HIS A 2 3.39 12.94 -7.16
N ALA A 3 3.14 14.19 -6.74
CA ALA A 3 2.56 15.22 -7.61
C ALA A 3 3.45 15.60 -8.80
N LEU A 4 4.78 15.58 -8.60
CA LEU A 4 5.74 15.82 -9.68
C LEU A 4 5.67 14.71 -10.73
N SER A 5 5.63 13.44 -10.31
CA SER A 5 5.49 12.31 -11.24
C SER A 5 4.16 12.35 -11.99
N PHE A 6 3.07 12.78 -11.32
CA PHE A 6 1.78 13.00 -11.97
C PHE A 6 1.85 14.08 -13.05
N ALA A 7 2.40 15.26 -12.71
CA ALA A 7 2.55 16.36 -13.65
C ALA A 7 3.49 16.00 -14.80
N TYR A 8 4.61 15.33 -14.51
CA TYR A 8 5.57 14.90 -15.52
C TYR A 8 4.96 13.90 -16.50
N LYS A 9 4.20 12.90 -16.00
CA LYS A 9 3.44 11.97 -16.84
C LYS A 9 2.45 12.67 -17.76
N ALA A 10 1.81 13.74 -17.30
CA ALA A 10 0.84 14.50 -18.08
C ALA A 10 1.48 15.40 -19.14
N LEU A 11 2.64 15.99 -18.84
CA LEU A 11 3.33 16.94 -19.72
C LEU A 11 4.32 16.26 -20.69
N PHE A 12 4.93 15.14 -20.29
CA PHE A 12 6.00 14.45 -21.00
C PHE A 12 5.77 12.91 -20.97
N PRO A 13 4.74 12.39 -21.65
CA PRO A 13 4.33 10.99 -21.52
C PRO A 13 5.36 9.98 -22.04
N GLU A 14 6.06 10.27 -23.13
CA GLU A 14 7.10 9.38 -23.68
C GLU A 14 8.32 9.32 -22.75
N ASP A 15 8.81 10.47 -22.31
CA ASP A 15 9.93 10.54 -21.35
C ASP A 15 9.56 9.87 -20.01
N TYR A 16 8.30 10.01 -19.57
CA TYR A 16 7.82 9.30 -18.39
C TYR A 16 7.81 7.79 -18.61
N ALA A 17 7.37 7.31 -19.78
CA ALA A 17 7.37 5.88 -20.11
C ALA A 17 8.78 5.29 -20.09
N ASP A 18 9.76 6.01 -20.63
CA ASP A 18 11.17 5.63 -20.58
C ASP A 18 11.72 5.67 -19.14
N LEU A 19 11.40 6.70 -18.36
CA LEU A 19 11.81 6.84 -16.95
C LEU A 19 11.36 5.65 -16.11
N ILE A 20 10.11 5.19 -16.28
CA ILE A 20 9.56 4.11 -15.46
C ILE A 20 9.90 2.70 -15.96
N LYS A 21 10.51 2.56 -17.14
CA LYS A 21 10.74 1.26 -17.81
C LYS A 21 11.51 0.26 -16.95
N GLY A 22 12.43 0.73 -16.10
CA GLY A 22 13.20 -0.10 -15.17
C GLY A 22 12.55 -0.32 -13.81
N THR A 23 11.39 0.29 -13.54
CA THR A 23 10.72 0.19 -12.24
C THR A 23 9.80 -1.02 -12.19
N ILE A 24 9.70 -1.64 -11.01
CA ILE A 24 8.86 -2.82 -10.79
C ILE A 24 7.91 -2.57 -9.61
N ASN A 25 6.70 -3.12 -9.69
CA ASN A 25 5.81 -3.19 -8.54
C ASN A 25 6.19 -4.39 -7.67
N ILE A 26 7.00 -4.14 -6.63
CA ILE A 26 7.52 -5.21 -5.76
C ILE A 26 6.41 -5.98 -5.05
N PHE A 27 5.33 -5.31 -4.66
CA PHE A 27 4.20 -5.97 -4.01
C PHE A 27 3.45 -6.88 -4.97
N LEU A 28 3.31 -6.51 -6.25
CA LEU A 28 2.72 -7.40 -7.25
C LEU A 28 3.53 -8.69 -7.38
N ASN A 29 4.86 -8.58 -7.38
CA ASN A 29 5.73 -9.75 -7.37
C ASN A 29 5.58 -10.60 -6.10
N PHE A 30 5.35 -9.98 -4.94
CA PHE A 30 5.08 -10.70 -3.70
C PHE A 30 3.74 -11.43 -3.73
N THR A 31 2.69 -10.87 -4.33
CA THR A 31 1.38 -11.57 -4.44
C THR A 31 1.44 -12.88 -5.21
N ASN A 32 2.50 -13.11 -5.99
CA ASN A 32 2.72 -14.35 -6.73
C ASN A 32 3.52 -15.38 -5.93
N ARG A 33 3.88 -15.09 -4.67
CA ARG A 33 4.62 -15.99 -3.77
C ARG A 33 3.69 -16.51 -2.68
N ASP A 34 3.65 -17.83 -2.52
CA ASP A 34 2.79 -18.50 -1.52
C ASP A 34 2.99 -17.99 -0.10
N GLY A 35 4.25 -17.70 0.29
CA GLY A 35 4.55 -17.16 1.61
C GLY A 35 3.87 -15.83 1.91
N PHE A 36 3.74 -14.95 0.91
CA PHE A 36 3.07 -13.66 1.10
C PHE A 36 1.55 -13.84 1.16
N ALA A 37 0.96 -14.63 0.26
CA ALA A 37 -0.46 -14.92 0.28
C ALA A 37 -0.90 -15.54 1.62
N ASN A 38 -0.13 -16.52 2.11
CA ASN A 38 -0.35 -17.14 3.41
C ASN A 38 -0.21 -16.13 4.57
N ALA A 39 0.79 -15.24 4.54
CA ALA A 39 0.95 -14.22 5.57
C ALA A 39 -0.25 -13.26 5.62
N VAL A 40 -0.76 -12.82 4.46
CA VAL A 40 -1.97 -11.97 4.40
C VAL A 40 -3.19 -12.72 4.92
N LYS A 41 -3.34 -14.01 4.59
CA LYS A 41 -4.43 -14.84 5.13
C LYS A 41 -4.37 -14.92 6.65
N VAL A 42 -3.22 -15.26 7.22
CA VAL A 42 -3.03 -15.39 8.68
C VAL A 42 -3.37 -14.10 9.41
N ILE A 43 -3.00 -12.94 8.86
CA ILE A 43 -3.35 -11.64 9.45
C ILE A 43 -4.85 -11.39 9.42
N ASN A 44 -5.52 -11.70 8.30
CA ASN A 44 -6.98 -11.54 8.19
C ASN A 44 -7.74 -12.53 9.07
N ASP A 45 -7.29 -13.79 9.16
CA ASP A 45 -7.86 -14.78 10.08
C ASP A 45 -7.73 -14.30 11.52
N PHE A 46 -6.54 -13.85 11.93
CA PHE A 46 -6.32 -13.29 13.27
C PHE A 46 -7.24 -12.10 13.57
N ALA A 47 -7.42 -11.19 12.61
CA ALA A 47 -8.35 -10.08 12.76
C ALA A 47 -9.80 -10.57 12.89
N MET A 48 -10.21 -11.56 12.10
CA MET A 48 -11.56 -12.15 12.16
C MET A 48 -11.81 -12.85 13.50
N ASP A 49 -10.84 -13.64 13.99
CA ASP A 49 -10.91 -14.37 15.26
C ASP A 49 -10.96 -13.43 16.48
N SER A 50 -10.53 -12.18 16.31
CA SER A 50 -10.58 -11.15 17.36
C SER A 50 -11.96 -10.50 17.53
N LEU A 51 -12.88 -10.71 16.58
CA LEU A 51 -14.25 -10.18 16.59
C LEU A 51 -15.19 -11.08 17.39
N GLN A 52 -16.20 -10.48 18.04
CA GLN A 52 -17.14 -11.18 18.91
C GLN A 52 -18.48 -11.42 18.20
N PRO A 53 -18.86 -12.68 17.89
CA PRO A 53 -20.19 -12.99 17.36
C PRO A 53 -21.32 -12.52 18.28
N GLY A 54 -22.38 -11.96 17.70
CA GLY A 54 -23.51 -11.34 18.40
C GLY A 54 -23.29 -9.88 18.81
N ILE A 55 -22.04 -9.39 18.79
CA ILE A 55 -21.68 -7.99 19.07
C ILE A 55 -21.18 -7.32 17.78
N ASP A 56 -20.27 -7.99 17.08
CA ASP A 56 -19.57 -7.48 15.91
C ASP A 56 -20.15 -8.01 14.58
N ASP A 57 -21.35 -8.59 14.58
CA ASP A 57 -21.93 -9.27 13.40
C ASP A 57 -21.90 -8.42 12.12
N ALA A 58 -22.20 -7.13 12.24
CA ALA A 58 -22.15 -6.21 11.11
C ALA A 58 -20.72 -5.97 10.57
N VAL A 59 -19.71 -6.06 11.44
CA VAL A 59 -18.29 -5.96 11.08
C VAL A 59 -17.83 -7.28 10.47
N ILE A 60 -18.13 -8.41 11.12
CA ILE A 60 -17.82 -9.77 10.64
C ILE A 60 -18.34 -9.97 9.22
N GLU A 61 -19.61 -9.62 8.97
CA GLU A 61 -20.22 -9.75 7.64
C GLU A 61 -19.48 -8.92 6.58
N LYS A 62 -19.12 -7.67 6.90
CA LYS A 62 -18.34 -6.81 6.00
C LYS A 62 -16.90 -7.27 5.83
N PHE A 63 -16.33 -7.90 6.86
CA PHE A 63 -14.92 -8.30 6.88
C PHE A 63 -14.68 -9.61 6.15
N ARG A 64 -15.71 -10.47 6.01
CA ARG A 64 -15.61 -11.81 5.41
C ARG A 64 -14.91 -11.83 4.05
N ARG A 65 -15.25 -10.87 3.18
CA ARG A 65 -14.63 -10.73 1.85
C ARG A 65 -13.10 -10.60 1.88
N TYR A 66 -12.54 -10.02 2.95
CA TYR A 66 -11.10 -9.84 3.09
C TYR A 66 -10.41 -11.14 3.49
N VAL A 67 -11.09 -12.06 4.18
CA VAL A 67 -10.55 -13.39 4.46
C VAL A 67 -10.62 -14.26 3.21
N GLU A 68 -11.78 -14.30 2.55
CA GLU A 68 -12.05 -15.15 1.40
C GLU A 68 -11.22 -14.76 0.16
N ASN A 69 -11.12 -13.45 -0.13
CA ASN A 69 -10.52 -12.93 -1.36
C ASN A 69 -9.26 -12.09 -1.10
N HIS A 70 -8.56 -12.31 0.01
CA HIS A 70 -7.42 -11.50 0.46
C HIS A 70 -6.39 -11.21 -0.64
N THR A 71 -5.97 -12.23 -1.38
CA THR A 71 -4.90 -12.11 -2.38
C THR A 71 -5.33 -11.27 -3.59
N GLU A 72 -6.55 -11.48 -4.08
CA GLU A 72 -7.08 -10.74 -5.23
C GLU A 72 -7.37 -9.29 -4.87
N LEU A 73 -8.02 -9.04 -3.73
CA LEU A 73 -8.27 -7.69 -3.22
C LEU A 73 -6.97 -6.90 -3.03
N PHE A 74 -5.93 -7.55 -2.48
CA PHE A 74 -4.63 -6.92 -2.34
C PHE A 74 -4.00 -6.65 -3.72
N ARG A 75 -4.03 -7.59 -4.66
CA ARG A 75 -3.51 -7.42 -6.03
C ARG A 75 -4.20 -6.27 -6.79
N ASP A 76 -5.52 -6.17 -6.68
CA ASP A 76 -6.31 -5.12 -7.32
C ASP A 76 -5.93 -3.73 -6.80
N SER A 77 -5.66 -3.62 -5.49
CA SER A 77 -5.19 -2.37 -4.89
C SER A 77 -3.83 -1.89 -5.45
N LEU A 78 -3.01 -2.82 -5.97
CA LEU A 78 -1.65 -2.54 -6.44
C LEU A 78 -1.58 -2.14 -7.92
N THR A 79 -2.51 -2.59 -8.76
CA THR A 79 -2.42 -2.40 -10.21
C THR A 79 -2.97 -1.05 -10.67
N CYS A 80 -3.72 -0.34 -9.82
CA CYS A 80 -4.18 1.05 -9.96
C CYS A 80 -4.33 1.52 -11.42
N LYS A 81 -5.30 0.93 -12.15
CA LYS A 81 -5.56 1.22 -13.58
C LYS A 81 -6.28 2.55 -13.76
N THR A 82 -5.62 3.64 -13.41
CA THR A 82 -6.16 5.00 -13.50
C THR A 82 -5.14 5.96 -14.12
N LYS A 83 -5.65 6.98 -14.82
CA LYS A 83 -4.80 8.07 -15.34
C LYS A 83 -4.11 8.85 -14.23
N TYR A 84 -4.65 8.79 -13.01
CA TYR A 84 -4.14 9.45 -11.81
C TYR A 84 -3.06 8.67 -11.05
N SER A 85 -2.54 7.57 -11.62
CA SER A 85 -1.45 6.81 -10.99
C SER A 85 -0.14 7.59 -10.98
N VAL A 86 0.63 7.41 -9.91
CA VAL A 86 1.88 8.12 -9.62
C VAL A 86 2.96 7.14 -9.18
N ILE A 87 4.23 7.55 -9.29
CA ILE A 87 5.34 6.83 -8.67
C ILE A 87 5.23 7.03 -7.15
N THR A 88 5.10 5.93 -6.41
CA THR A 88 5.01 5.93 -4.94
C THR A 88 6.37 5.61 -4.31
N HIS A 89 6.53 5.88 -3.01
CA HIS A 89 7.75 5.49 -2.27
C HIS A 89 7.89 3.96 -2.19
N GLY A 90 6.78 3.22 -2.21
CA GLY A 90 6.79 1.74 -2.16
C GLY A 90 7.04 1.11 -0.79
N ASP A 91 7.39 1.88 0.25
CA ASP A 91 7.48 1.41 1.65
C ASP A 91 7.32 2.61 2.61
N CYS A 92 6.18 3.29 2.57
CA CYS A 92 5.92 4.52 3.32
C CYS A 92 5.59 4.23 4.80
N ARG A 93 6.49 3.55 5.51
CA ARG A 93 6.35 3.21 6.94
C ARG A 93 7.11 4.20 7.82
N SER A 94 6.74 4.31 9.09
CA SER A 94 7.32 5.27 10.04
C SER A 94 8.84 5.09 10.23
N ASN A 95 9.37 3.89 10.04
CA ASN A 95 10.81 3.63 10.10
C ASN A 95 11.59 4.15 8.88
N ASN A 96 10.90 4.52 7.79
CA ASN A 96 11.48 5.17 6.61
C ASN A 96 11.21 6.68 6.61
N MET A 97 10.70 7.22 7.73
CA MET A 97 10.51 8.64 7.94
C MET A 97 11.63 9.16 8.83
N MET A 98 12.28 10.25 8.43
CA MET A 98 13.25 10.97 9.25
C MET A 98 12.55 12.13 9.95
N PHE A 99 12.70 12.19 11.28
CA PHE A 99 12.09 13.22 12.10
C PHE A 99 13.16 14.16 12.65
N LYS A 100 13.01 15.46 12.41
CA LYS A 100 13.87 16.48 13.01
C LYS A 100 13.15 17.11 14.19
N TYR A 101 13.81 17.12 15.34
CA TYR A 101 13.32 17.77 16.55
C TYR A 101 14.17 18.99 16.90
N SER A 102 13.55 19.96 17.56
CA SER A 102 14.22 21.09 18.19
C SER A 102 14.95 20.66 19.46
N GLU A 103 15.72 21.59 20.04
CA GLU A 103 16.36 21.39 21.34
C GLU A 103 15.33 21.13 22.45
N ASP A 104 14.15 21.75 22.38
CA ASP A 104 13.02 21.50 23.30
C ASP A 104 12.15 20.28 22.91
N ARG A 105 12.68 19.38 22.06
CA ARG A 105 12.05 18.13 21.60
C ARG A 105 10.70 18.30 20.87
N LYS A 106 10.46 19.46 20.27
CA LYS A 106 9.31 19.67 19.38
C LYS A 106 9.66 19.22 17.97
N LEU A 107 8.71 18.58 17.29
CA LEU A 107 8.87 18.19 15.90
C LEU A 107 8.97 19.46 15.03
N ILE A 108 10.05 19.60 14.27
CA ILE A 108 10.27 20.73 13.35
C ILE A 108 10.07 20.31 11.88
N ASP A 109 10.51 19.10 11.50
CA ASP A 109 10.51 18.65 10.11
C ASP A 109 10.31 17.13 10.03
N ILE A 110 9.67 16.67 8.96
CA ILE A 110 9.56 15.25 8.59
C ILE A 110 10.00 15.12 7.14
N ARG A 111 10.91 14.18 6.88
CA ARG A 111 11.35 13.81 5.53
C ARG A 111 11.17 12.33 5.27
N PHE A 112 11.00 12.00 3.99
CA PHE A 112 10.94 10.67 3.41
C PHE A 112 11.70 10.69 2.08
#